data_AF-A0A7W1L542-F1
#
_entry.id   AF-A0A7W1L542-F1
#
_cell.length_a   1.000
_cell.length_b   1.000
_cell.length_c   1.000
_cell.angle_alpha   90.00
_cell.angle_beta   90.00
_cell.angle_gamma   90.00
#
_symmetry.space_group_name_H-M   'P 1'
#
loop_
_entity.id
_entity.type
_entity.pdbx_description
1 polymer ?
#
loop_
_entity_poly.entity_id
_entity_poly.type
_entity_poly.pdbx_seq_one_letter_code
_entity_poly.pdbx_strand_id
1 'polypeptide(L)'
;MTEPTSDTAAQESFLSHLFELRTRLLRSIVAVVIVLVVLFPWAKEIYAILAEPLLKTLPQGSTMIATDVTGTFLVPLKVTLMTAFLIALPYVLWQVWAFVAP
;
A
#
# COMPACT_ATOMS: atom_id res chain seq x y z
N MET A 1 -8.68 -46.59 -24.43
CA MET A 1 -8.19 -45.27 -24.85
C MET A 1 -9.04 -44.23 -24.13
N THR A 2 -8.75 -43.97 -22.86
CA THR A 2 -9.41 -42.91 -22.08
C THR A 2 -8.30 -41.98 -21.65
N GLU A 3 -8.33 -40.72 -22.08
CA GLU A 3 -7.37 -39.69 -21.71
C GLU A 3 -7.89 -38.93 -20.47
N PRO A 4 -7.31 -39.07 -19.27
CA PRO A 4 -7.66 -38.25 -18.12
C PRO A 4 -6.57 -37.23 -17.76
N THR A 5 -5.58 -36.96 -18.61
CA THR A 5 -4.31 -36.32 -18.17
C THR A 5 -4.21 -34.80 -18.37
N SER A 6 -5.10 -34.14 -19.12
CA SER A 6 -4.99 -32.70 -19.39
C SER A 6 -5.63 -31.81 -18.31
N ASP A 7 -6.83 -32.17 -17.83
CA ASP A 7 -7.57 -31.34 -16.86
C ASP A 7 -6.88 -31.29 -15.49
N THR A 8 -6.33 -32.42 -15.02
CA THR A 8 -5.62 -32.48 -13.73
C THR A 8 -4.34 -31.66 -13.75
N ALA A 9 -3.55 -31.71 -14.83
CA ALA A 9 -2.31 -30.93 -14.96
C ALA A 9 -2.58 -29.42 -15.04
N ALA A 10 -3.62 -29.01 -15.77
CA ALA A 10 -4.04 -27.62 -15.82
C ALA A 10 -4.50 -27.12 -14.43
N GLN A 11 -5.31 -27.93 -13.72
CA GLN A 11 -5.80 -27.60 -12.38
C GLN A 11 -4.67 -27.44 -11.36
N GLU A 12 -3.64 -28.30 -11.40
CA GLU A 12 -2.45 -28.15 -10.55
C GLU A 12 -1.66 -26.87 -10.88
N SER A 13 -1.54 -26.51 -12.16
CA SER A 13 -0.87 -25.26 -12.58
C SER A 13 -1.64 -24.02 -12.11
N PHE A 14 -2.97 -23.99 -12.22
CA PHE A 14 -3.79 -22.86 -11.74
C PHE A 14 -3.70 -22.69 -10.22
N LEU A 15 -3.77 -23.80 -9.47
CA LEU A 15 -3.62 -23.76 -8.02
C LEU A 15 -2.24 -23.27 -7.60
N SER A 16 -1.17 -23.73 -8.27
CA SER A 16 0.20 -23.28 -8.04
C SER A 16 0.34 -21.76 -8.23
N HIS A 17 -0.20 -21.23 -9.32
CA HIS A 17 -0.16 -19.80 -9.61
C HIS A 17 -0.93 -18.97 -8.57
N LEU A 18 -2.07 -19.45 -8.07
CA LEU A 18 -2.80 -18.79 -6.98
C LEU A 18 -2.02 -18.77 -5.65
N PHE A 19 -1.32 -19.86 -5.32
CA PHE A 19 -0.46 -19.90 -4.14
C PHE A 19 0.72 -18.93 -4.24
N GLU A 20 1.27 -18.78 -5.44
CA GLU A 20 2.31 -17.81 -5.73
C GLU A 20 1.80 -16.38 -5.53
N LEU A 21 0.63 -16.04 -6.09
CA LEU A 21 -0.02 -14.74 -5.92
C LEU A 21 -0.21 -14.42 -4.43
N ARG A 22 -0.75 -15.35 -3.65
CA ARG A 22 -0.94 -15.16 -2.19
C ARG A 22 0.38 -14.85 -1.49
N THR A 23 1.42 -15.62 -1.78
CA THR A 23 2.73 -15.48 -1.13
C THR A 23 3.36 -14.13 -1.46
N ARG A 24 3.31 -13.72 -2.73
CA ARG A 24 3.84 -12.43 -3.19
C ARG A 24 3.05 -11.25 -2.63
N LEU A 25 1.72 -11.35 -2.60
CA LEU A 25 0.84 -10.35 -2.00
C LEU A 25 1.15 -10.14 -0.52
N LEU A 26 1.30 -11.23 0.26
CA LEU A 26 1.68 -11.14 1.67
C LEU A 26 3.03 -10.47 1.87
N ARG A 27 4.04 -10.81 1.04
CA ARG A 27 5.37 -10.16 1.10
C ARG A 27 5.28 -8.66 0.81
N SER A 28 4.52 -8.25 -0.21
CA SER A 28 4.29 -6.84 -0.55
C SER A 28 3.60 -6.09 0.59
N ILE A 29 2.57 -6.67 1.20
CA ILE A 29 1.88 -6.07 2.35
C ILE A 29 2.83 -5.92 3.53
N VAL A 30 3.60 -6.95 3.86
CA VAL A 30 4.58 -6.91 4.96
C VAL A 30 5.62 -5.81 4.73
N ALA A 31 6.12 -5.65 3.51
CA ALA A 31 7.06 -4.57 3.18
C ALA A 31 6.45 -3.18 3.43
N VAL A 32 5.21 -2.94 2.99
CA VAL A 32 4.51 -1.67 3.25
C VAL A 32 4.30 -1.45 4.76
N VAL A 33 3.91 -2.49 5.50
CA VAL A 33 3.71 -2.42 6.95
C VAL A 33 5.00 -2.11 7.69
N ILE A 34 6.13 -2.70 7.29
CA ILE A 34 7.44 -2.40 7.88
C ILE A 34 7.78 -0.92 7.69
N VAL A 35 7.64 -0.39 6.48
CA VAL A 35 7.91 1.02 6.20
C VAL A 35 6.94 1.93 6.98
N LEU A 36 5.66 1.55 7.06
CA LEU A 36 4.67 2.29 7.84
C LEU A 36 5.05 2.36 9.32
N VAL A 37 5.43 1.24 9.94
CA VAL A 37 5.85 1.21 11.35
C VAL A 37 7.07 2.08 11.58
N VAL A 38 8.03 2.07 10.64
CA VAL A 38 9.20 2.96 10.69
C VAL A 38 8.80 4.42 10.58
N LEU A 39 7.85 4.80 9.72
CA LEU A 39 7.42 6.19 9.55
C LEU A 39 6.41 6.68 10.59
N PHE A 40 5.75 5.76 11.32
CA PHE A 40 4.67 6.08 12.24
C PHE A 40 5.01 7.17 13.29
N PRO A 41 6.22 7.22 13.89
CA PRO A 41 6.58 8.29 14.83
C PRO A 41 6.54 9.69 14.22
N TRP A 42 6.72 9.81 12.90
CA TRP A 42 6.76 11.07 12.15
C TRP A 42 5.46 11.39 11.40
N ALA A 43 4.36 10.69 11.72
CA ALA A 43 3.12 10.81 10.96
C ALA A 43 2.54 12.24 10.94
N LYS A 44 2.70 12.99 12.03
CA LYS A 44 2.21 14.37 12.16
C LYS A 44 3.03 15.32 11.30
N GLU A 45 4.34 15.14 11.27
CA GLU A 45 5.29 15.95 10.51
C GLU A 45 5.09 15.72 9.00
N ILE A 46 4.93 14.47 8.57
CA ILE A 46 4.62 14.12 7.17
C ILE A 46 3.33 14.80 6.73
N TYR A 47 2.29 14.77 7.58
CA TYR A 47 1.04 15.47 7.32
C TYR A 47 1.22 16.98 7.23
N ALA A 48 1.98 17.60 8.16
CA ALA A 48 2.20 19.04 8.17
C ALA A 48 2.88 19.54 6.88
N ILE A 49 3.86 18.80 6.38
CA ILE A 49 4.55 19.10 5.11
C ILE A 49 3.57 19.07 3.93
N LEU A 50 2.68 18.07 3.88
CA LEU A 50 1.67 17.96 2.82
C LEU A 50 0.55 18.99 2.95
N ALA A 51 0.22 19.44 4.17
CA ALA A 51 -0.80 20.45 4.41
C ALA A 51 -0.29 21.89 4.17
N GLU A 52 1.02 22.13 4.25
CA GLU A 52 1.64 23.44 4.04
C GLU A 52 1.24 24.15 2.73
N PRO A 53 1.31 23.52 1.53
CA PRO A 53 0.89 24.18 0.29
C PRO A 53 -0.61 24.53 0.28
N LEU A 54 -1.45 23.71 0.90
CA LEU A 54 -2.88 23.99 1.01
C LEU A 54 -3.11 25.24 1.87
N LEU A 55 -2.45 25.33 3.02
CA LEU A 55 -2.51 26.50 3.91
C LEU A 55 -2.05 27.79 3.23
N LYS A 56 -1.05 27.74 2.33
CA LYS A 56 -0.58 28.91 1.58
C LYS A 56 -1.58 29.42 0.55
N THR A 57 -2.52 28.58 0.12
CA THR A 57 -3.58 28.95 -0.83
C THR A 57 -4.87 29.44 -0.17
N LEU A 58 -4.93 29.42 1.18
CA LEU A 58 -6.09 29.92 1.91
C LEU A 58 -6.13 31.47 1.89
N PRO A 59 -7.32 32.08 1.77
CA PRO A 59 -7.49 33.53 1.91
C PRO A 59 -6.99 34.01 3.29
N GLN A 60 -6.31 35.16 3.31
CA GLN A 60 -5.81 35.75 4.56
C GLN A 60 -6.97 35.92 5.57
N GLY A 61 -6.88 35.24 6.72
CA GLY A 61 -7.90 35.26 7.77
C GLY A 61 -8.74 33.97 7.90
N SER A 62 -8.53 32.96 7.05
CA SER A 62 -9.14 31.64 7.22
C SER A 62 -8.34 30.79 8.21
N THR A 63 -8.93 30.44 9.34
CA THR A 63 -8.39 29.43 10.26
C THR A 63 -8.77 28.04 9.79
N MET A 64 -7.83 27.10 9.84
CA MET A 64 -8.13 25.68 9.63
C MET A 64 -9.02 25.21 10.78
N ILE A 65 -10.33 25.12 10.53
CA ILE A 65 -11.28 24.52 11.47
C ILE A 65 -11.25 23.02 11.22
N ALA A 66 -10.85 22.25 12.23
CA ALA A 66 -10.98 20.80 12.20
C ALA A 66 -12.47 20.44 12.19
N THR A 67 -13.02 20.14 11.01
CA THR A 67 -14.42 19.74 10.84
C THR A 67 -14.71 18.33 11.38
N ASP A 68 -13.67 17.56 11.69
CA ASP A 68 -13.81 16.16 12.11
C ASP A 68 -12.82 15.81 13.24
N VAL A 69 -13.35 15.44 14.41
CA VAL A 69 -12.55 15.06 15.60
C VAL A 69 -11.67 13.84 15.30
N THR A 70 -12.20 12.93 14.47
CA THR A 70 -11.50 11.73 13.98
C THR A 70 -10.36 12.08 13.01
N GLY A 71 -10.42 13.25 12.37
CA GLY A 71 -9.44 13.70 11.38
C GLY A 71 -8.04 13.88 11.97
N THR A 72 -7.95 14.35 13.22
CA THR A 72 -6.68 14.60 13.92
C THR A 72 -5.81 13.34 14.05
N PHE A 73 -6.42 12.15 14.06
CA PHE A 73 -5.71 10.87 14.13
C PHE A 73 -5.66 10.14 12.79
N LEU A 74 -6.81 10.01 12.11
CA LEU A 74 -6.90 9.22 10.88
C LEU A 74 -6.21 9.89 9.69
N VAL A 75 -6.19 11.21 9.60
CA VAL A 75 -5.58 11.90 8.45
C VAL A 75 -4.07 11.71 8.44
N PRO A 76 -3.31 11.99 9.53
CA PRO A 76 -1.88 11.69 9.58
C PRO A 76 -1.56 10.22 9.29
N LEU A 77 -2.36 9.29 9.82
CA LEU A 77 -2.18 7.86 9.58
C LEU A 77 -2.36 7.49 8.09
N LYS A 78 -3.44 7.95 7.44
CA LYS A 78 -3.71 7.68 6.02
C LYS A 78 -2.61 8.24 5.12
N VAL A 79 -2.16 9.45 5.42
CA VAL A 79 -1.07 10.12 4.69
C VAL A 79 0.25 9.36 4.86
N THR A 80 0.55 8.92 6.08
CA THR A 80 1.75 8.12 6.35
C THR A 80 1.69 6.76 5.66
N LEU A 81 0.52 6.12 5.62
CA LEU A 81 0.30 4.89 4.86
C LEU A 81 0.55 5.07 3.35
N MET A 82 0.04 6.15 2.76
CA MET A 82 0.30 6.47 1.35
C MET A 82 1.80 6.70 1.11
N THR A 83 2.47 7.43 2.00
CA THR A 83 3.91 7.68 1.91
C THR A 83 4.72 6.39 2.04
N ALA A 84 4.36 5.52 3.00
CA ALA A 84 4.98 4.23 3.19
C ALA A 84 4.80 3.32 1.97
N PHE A 85 3.60 3.32 1.37
CA PHE A 85 3.34 2.60 0.13
C PHE A 85 4.20 3.09 -1.02
N LEU A 86 4.35 4.41 -1.20
CA LEU A 86 5.22 5.00 -2.22
C LEU A 86 6.69 4.62 -2.04
N ILE A 87 7.17 4.56 -0.81
CA ILE A 87 8.56 4.13 -0.51
C ILE A 87 8.73 2.62 -0.73
N ALA A 88 7.74 1.81 -0.37
CA ALA A 88 7.76 0.36 -0.60
C ALA A 88 7.50 -0.01 -2.08
N LEU A 89 7.09 0.95 -2.91
CA LEU A 89 6.65 0.76 -4.29
C LEU A 89 7.68 0.02 -5.17
N PRO A 90 9.00 0.27 -5.10
CA PRO A 90 9.98 -0.51 -5.88
C PRO A 90 9.93 -2.01 -5.56
N TYR A 91 9.75 -2.36 -4.29
CA TYR A 91 9.64 -3.76 -3.86
C TYR A 91 8.29 -4.37 -4.26
N VAL A 92 7.19 -3.62 -4.08
CA VAL A 92 5.85 -4.06 -4.48
C VAL A 92 5.80 -4.31 -5.99
N LEU A 93 6.34 -3.41 -6.80
CA LEU A 93 6.42 -3.56 -8.25
C LEU A 93 7.27 -4.76 -8.65
N TRP A 94 8.40 -4.98 -7.99
CA TRP A 94 9.23 -6.17 -8.23
C TRP A 94 8.47 -7.47 -7.94
N GLN A 95 7.75 -7.55 -6.82
CA GLN A 95 6.91 -8.71 -6.49
C GLN A 95 5.80 -8.94 -7.54
N VAL A 96 5.18 -7.87 -8.04
CA VAL A 96 4.15 -7.94 -9.08
C VAL A 96 4.75 -8.40 -10.42
N TRP A 97 5.89 -7.85 -10.83
CA TRP A 97 6.53 -8.24 -12.08
C TRP A 97 6.97 -9.70 -12.06
N ALA A 98 7.56 -10.14 -10.95
CA ALA A 98 7.98 -11.52 -10.78
C ALA A 98 6.81 -12.52 -10.69
N PHE A 99 5.56 -12.06 -10.57
CA PHE A 99 4.38 -12.91 -10.74
C PHE A 99 3.94 -13.03 -12.20
N VAL A 100 4.07 -11.94 -12.98
CA VAL A 100 3.69 -11.88 -14.40
C VAL A 100 4.68 -12.66 -15.27
N ALA A 101 5.98 -12.55 -14.95
CA ALA A 101 7.05 -13.29 -15.57
C ALA A 101 7.90 -13.98 -14.47
N PRO A 102 7.40 -15.10 -13.90
CA PRO A 102 8.09 -15.84 -12.87
C PRO A 102 9.38 -16.52 -13.37
#